data_AF-A0AAD7YDP4-F1
#
_entry.id   AF-A0AAD7YDP4-F1
#
_cell.length_a   1.000
_cell.length_b   1.000
_cell.length_c   1.000
_cell.angle_alpha   90.00
_cell.angle_beta   90.00
_cell.angle_gamma   90.00
#
_symmetry.space_group_name_H-M   'P 1'
#
loop_
_entity.id
_entity.type
_entity.pdbx_description
1 polymer ?
#
loop_
_entity_poly.entity_id
_entity_poly.type
_entity_poly.pdbx_seq_one_letter_code
_entity_poly.pdbx_strand_id
1 'polypeptide(L)'
;MMKMSARRKLHLASLLFGVVTTQKPKYLFDKLVWRQSKYLPRLSTYPLCTPHHRTAAFRGSFKYAATHCWNDLPPPFRVLRTKQQFINLIKKHLMHIQQSTC
;
A
#
# COMPACT_ATOMS: atom_id res chain seq x y z
N MET A 1 -5.49 -4.45 -21.89
CA MET A 1 -4.10 -4.58 -21.40
C MET A 1 -3.86 -3.54 -20.28
N MET A 2 -3.23 -3.90 -19.16
CA MET A 2 -3.04 -2.96 -18.03
C MET A 2 -1.95 -1.92 -18.33
N LYS A 3 -2.21 -0.62 -18.09
CA LYS A 3 -1.23 0.48 -18.25
C LYS A 3 -0.02 0.31 -17.31
N MET A 4 1.16 0.80 -17.71
CA MET A 4 2.41 0.66 -16.93
C MET A 4 2.32 1.23 -15.50
N SER A 5 1.62 2.34 -15.32
CA SER A 5 1.41 2.95 -13.99
C SER A 5 0.68 2.00 -13.04
N ALA A 6 -0.35 1.30 -13.52
CA ALA A 6 -1.09 0.33 -12.72
C ALA A 6 -0.27 -0.94 -12.43
N ARG A 7 0.57 -1.40 -13.37
CA ARG A 7 1.49 -2.52 -13.12
C ARG A 7 2.49 -2.20 -12.01
N ARG A 8 3.05 -0.99 -12.02
CA ARG A 8 3.94 -0.51 -10.96
C ARG A 8 3.23 -0.46 -9.60
N LYS A 9 2.00 0.05 -9.56
CA LYS A 9 1.16 0.05 -8.34
C LYS A 9 0.87 -1.36 -7.83
N LEU A 10 0.48 -2.28 -8.73
CA LEU A 10 0.23 -3.69 -8.40
C LEU A 10 1.47 -4.34 -7.77
N HIS A 11 2.65 -4.14 -8.37
CA HIS A 11 3.90 -4.71 -7.88
C HIS A 11 4.28 -4.14 -6.51
N LEU A 12 4.24 -2.81 -6.35
CA LEU A 12 4.52 -2.15 -5.07
C LEU A 12 3.57 -2.62 -3.97
N ALA A 13 2.27 -2.69 -4.25
CA ALA A 13 1.27 -3.14 -3.29
C ALA A 13 1.48 -4.62 -2.91
N SER A 14 1.80 -5.48 -3.88
CA SER A 14 2.08 -6.89 -3.62
C SER A 14 3.33 -7.09 -2.76
N LEU A 15 4.39 -6.33 -3.05
CA LEU A 15 5.60 -6.29 -2.23
C LEU A 15 5.26 -5.83 -0.81
N LEU A 16 4.56 -4.70 -0.68
CA LEU A 16 4.23 -4.11 0.60
C LEU A 16 3.35 -5.01 1.46
N PHE A 17 2.33 -5.64 0.86
CA PHE A 17 1.51 -6.63 1.55
C PHE A 17 2.37 -7.78 2.08
N GLY A 18 3.30 -8.29 1.27
CA GLY A 18 4.30 -9.27 1.71
C GLY A 18 5.15 -8.78 2.88
N VAL A 19 5.68 -7.56 2.81
CA VAL A 19 6.50 -6.97 3.87
C VAL A 19 5.71 -6.80 5.16
N VAL A 20 4.46 -6.33 5.10
CA VAL A 20 3.61 -6.12 6.28
C VAL A 20 3.21 -7.46 6.91
N THR A 21 2.84 -8.44 6.10
CA THR A 21 2.36 -9.76 6.60
C THR A 21 3.48 -10.64 7.13
N THR A 22 4.64 -10.65 6.46
CA THR A 22 5.76 -11.52 6.82
C THR A 22 6.81 -10.83 7.68
N GLN A 23 6.73 -9.50 7.80
CA GLN A 23 7.76 -8.63 8.40
C GLN A 23 9.14 -8.80 7.73
N LYS A 24 9.16 -9.28 6.48
CA LYS A 24 10.37 -9.55 5.70
C LYS A 24 10.35 -8.85 4.34
N PRO A 25 11.51 -8.33 3.88
CA PRO A 25 12.77 -8.27 4.61
C PRO A 25 12.74 -7.16 5.68
N LYS A 26 13.41 -7.42 6.82
CA LYS A 26 13.37 -6.56 8.01
C LYS A 26 13.74 -5.10 7.72
N TYR A 27 14.74 -4.85 6.88
CA TYR A 27 15.16 -3.50 6.52
C TYR A 27 14.08 -2.67 5.79
N LEU A 28 13.13 -3.31 5.10
CA LEU A 28 11.98 -2.63 4.52
C LEU A 28 10.88 -2.43 5.55
N PHE A 29 10.63 -3.43 6.37
CA PHE A 29 9.62 -3.37 7.42
C PHE A 29 9.95 -2.26 8.44
N ASP A 30 11.20 -2.16 8.87
CA ASP A 30 11.66 -1.15 9.83
C ASP A 30 11.55 0.30 9.27
N LYS A 31 11.44 0.47 7.94
CA LYS A 31 11.18 1.78 7.32
C LYS A 31 9.71 2.19 7.39
N LEU A 32 8.80 1.25 7.66
CA LEU A 32 7.36 1.48 7.79
C LEU A 32 7.07 2.00 9.20
N VAL A 33 6.61 3.24 9.29
CA VAL A 33 6.24 3.85 10.58
C VAL A 33 4.73 3.79 10.69
N TRP A 34 4.21 3.03 11.65
CA TRP A 34 2.78 2.92 11.90
C TRP A 34 2.29 4.11 12.72
N ARG A 35 1.13 4.68 12.36
CA ARG A 35 0.50 5.70 13.18
C ARG A 35 -0.06 5.03 14.43
N GLN A 36 0.49 5.36 15.60
CA GLN A 36 -0.10 4.99 16.87
C GLN A 36 -1.32 5.88 17.10
N SER A 37 -2.49 5.28 17.25
CA SER A 37 -3.69 5.99 17.69
C SER A 37 -3.97 5.59 19.13
N LYS A 38 -4.12 6.57 20.02
CA LYS A 38 -4.59 6.35 21.40
C LYS A 38 -6.03 5.84 21.45
N TYR A 39 -6.77 5.99 20.36
CA TYR A 39 -8.14 5.54 20.19
C TYR A 39 -8.18 4.45 19.12
N LEU A 40 -8.81 3.31 19.42
CA LEU A 40 -9.09 2.28 18.41
C LEU A 40 -9.97 2.93 17.32
N PRO A 41 -9.49 3.09 16.08
CA PRO A 41 -10.37 3.58 15.03
C PRO A 41 -11.48 2.53 14.83
N ARG A 42 -12.74 2.97 14.84
CA ARG A 42 -13.92 2.11 14.62
C ARG A 42 -13.86 1.33 13.30
N LEU A 43 -12.97 1.74 12.40
CA LEU A 43 -12.52 1.03 11.22
C LEU A 43 -11.10 0.51 11.50
N SER A 44 -10.91 -0.81 11.49
CA SER A 44 -9.64 -1.51 11.67
C SER A 44 -8.64 -1.22 10.53
N THR A 45 -8.30 0.05 10.34
CA THR A 45 -7.28 0.52 9.42
C THR A 45 -6.15 1.05 10.29
N TYR A 46 -5.03 0.32 10.32
CA TYR A 46 -3.76 0.82 10.87
C TYR A 46 -3.05 1.57 9.73
N PRO A 47 -3.15 2.91 9.63
CA PRO A 47 -2.47 3.65 8.57
C PRO A 47 -0.98 3.80 8.89
N LEU A 48 -0.18 3.91 7.83
CA LEU A 48 1.21 4.33 7.93
C LEU A 48 1.29 5.84 8.13
N CYS A 49 2.27 6.29 8.91
CA CYS A 49 2.57 7.68 9.14
C CYS A 49 3.22 8.26 7.88
N THR A 50 2.54 9.20 7.21
CA THR A 50 3.09 9.92 6.06
C THR A 50 4.24 10.80 6.52
N PRO A 51 5.49 10.53 6.09
CA PRO A 51 6.63 11.37 6.46
C PRO A 51 6.50 12.77 5.85
N HIS A 52 6.75 13.80 6.65
CA HIS A 52 6.92 15.16 6.13
C HIS A 52 8.23 15.24 5.34
N HIS A 53 8.18 15.79 4.13
CA HIS A 53 9.36 15.89 3.28
C HIS A 53 9.38 17.21 2.52
N ARG A 54 10.59 17.73 2.29
CA ARG A 54 10.82 19.03 1.64
C ARG A 54 11.24 18.91 0.17
N THR A 55 11.71 17.73 -0.25
CA THR A 55 12.28 17.53 -1.59
C THR A 55 11.42 16.64 -2.48
N ALA A 56 11.45 16.89 -3.79
CA ALA A 56 10.81 16.03 -4.79
C ALA A 56 11.48 14.64 -4.87
N ALA A 57 12.79 14.56 -4.65
CA ALA A 57 13.54 13.30 -4.60
C ALA A 57 12.97 12.35 -3.52
N PHE A 58 12.53 12.88 -2.38
CA PHE A 58 11.93 12.08 -1.33
C PHE A 58 10.59 11.44 -1.76
N ARG A 59 9.82 12.07 -2.66
CA ARG A 59 8.60 11.48 -3.23
C ARG A 59 8.87 10.20 -4.00
N GLY A 60 10.06 10.06 -4.58
CA GLY A 60 10.51 8.84 -5.26
C GLY A 60 10.99 7.74 -4.30
N SER A 61 11.15 8.02 -3.00
CA SER A 61 11.64 7.05 -2.04
C SER A 61 10.64 5.93 -1.78
N PHE A 62 11.15 4.74 -1.43
CA PHE A 62 10.32 3.61 -0.99
C PHE A 62 9.38 3.99 0.15
N LYS A 63 9.88 4.73 1.16
CA LYS A 63 9.10 5.11 2.35
C LYS A 63 7.86 5.92 1.97
N TYR A 64 8.03 6.92 1.11
CA TYR A 64 6.91 7.74 0.64
C TYR A 64 5.92 6.92 -0.20
N ALA A 65 6.42 6.20 -1.20
CA ALA A 65 5.58 5.42 -2.11
C ALA A 65 4.81 4.31 -1.39
N ALA A 66 5.45 3.58 -0.46
CA ALA A 66 4.81 2.54 0.33
C ALA A 66 3.73 3.10 1.25
N THR A 67 3.98 4.24 1.89
CA THR A 67 3.02 4.87 2.81
C THR A 67 1.74 5.27 2.07
N HIS A 68 1.86 5.95 0.94
CA HIS A 68 0.71 6.29 0.10
C HIS A 68 0.03 5.04 -0.44
N CYS A 69 0.81 4.09 -0.98
CA CYS A 69 0.27 2.86 -1.52
C CYS A 69 -0.56 2.08 -0.50
N TRP A 70 -0.17 2.03 0.78
CA TRP A 70 -0.93 1.36 1.83
C TRP A 70 -2.17 2.16 2.26
N ASN A 71 -1.99 3.46 2.48
CA ASN A 71 -3.04 4.33 3.01
C ASN A 71 -4.17 4.58 2.01
N ASP A 72 -3.88 4.51 0.72
CA ASP A 72 -4.87 4.67 -0.35
C ASP A 72 -5.67 3.38 -0.63
N LEU A 73 -5.30 2.24 -0.01
CA LEU A 73 -6.07 1.00 -0.18
C LEU A 73 -7.43 1.12 0.52
N PRO A 74 -8.55 0.91 -0.20
CA PRO A 74 -9.85 0.86 0.44
C PRO A 74 -9.99 -0.42 1.29
N PRO A 75 -11.06 -0.56 2.09
CA PRO A 75 -11.49 -1.88 2.57
C PRO A 75 -11.89 -2.77 1.38
N PRO A 76 -11.74 -4.11 1.44
CA PRO A 76 -11.22 -4.93 2.53
C PRO A 76 -9.72 -5.29 2.38
N PHE A 77 -8.96 -4.55 1.57
CA PHE A 77 -7.61 -4.95 1.16
C PHE A 77 -6.64 -5.24 2.32
N ARG A 78 -6.76 -4.50 3.42
CA ARG A 78 -5.87 -4.61 4.59
C ARG A 78 -6.23 -5.74 5.56
N VAL A 79 -7.40 -6.36 5.42
CA VAL A 79 -7.84 -7.49 6.26
C VAL A 79 -7.60 -8.86 5.60
N LEU A 80 -7.14 -8.87 4.35
CA LEU A 80 -6.84 -10.10 3.63
C LEU A 80 -5.66 -10.82 4.28
N ARG A 81 -5.75 -12.15 4.36
CA ARG A 81 -4.72 -13.00 4.98
C ARG A 81 -3.71 -13.56 3.98
N THR A 82 -4.13 -13.75 2.73
CA THR A 82 -3.28 -14.40 1.72
C THR A 82 -2.84 -13.41 0.65
N LYS A 83 -1.56 -13.55 0.24
CA LYS A 83 -0.97 -12.73 -0.83
C LYS A 83 -1.71 -12.91 -2.16
N GLN A 84 -2.15 -14.12 -2.46
CA GLN A 84 -2.85 -14.43 -3.72
C GLN A 84 -4.22 -13.76 -3.78
N GLN A 85 -5.02 -13.81 -2.71
CA GLN A 85 -6.29 -13.09 -2.63
C GLN A 85 -6.07 -11.58 -2.78
N PHE A 86 -5.05 -11.04 -2.12
CA PHE A 86 -4.69 -9.62 -2.23
C PHE A 86 -4.34 -9.23 -3.68
N ILE A 87 -3.47 -9.98 -4.34
CA ILE A 87 -3.07 -9.74 -5.74
C ILE A 87 -4.28 -9.78 -6.67
N ASN A 88 -5.15 -10.78 -6.53
CA ASN A 88 -6.32 -10.92 -7.38
C ASN A 88 -7.29 -9.75 -7.20
N LEU A 89 -7.57 -9.37 -5.95
CA LEU A 89 -8.48 -8.27 -5.65
C LEU A 89 -7.92 -6.93 -6.14
N ILE A 90 -6.63 -6.68 -5.95
CA ILE A 90 -6.04 -5.38 -6.30
C ILE A 90 -5.86 -5.25 -7.80
N LYS A 91 -5.59 -6.36 -8.49
CA LYS A 91 -5.61 -6.40 -9.96
C LYS A 91 -7.00 -6.05 -10.49
N LYS A 92 -8.07 -6.62 -9.93
CA LYS A 92 -9.46 -6.30 -10.29
C LYS A 92 -9.78 -4.82 -10.05
N HIS A 93 -9.41 -4.29 -8.89
CA HIS A 93 -9.63 -2.89 -8.54
C HIS A 93 -8.87 -1.92 -9.45
N LEU A 94 -7.60 -2.19 -9.75
CA LEU A 94 -6.81 -1.36 -10.67
C LEU A 94 -7.34 -1.40 -12.10
N MET A 95 -7.88 -2.54 -12.55
CA MET A 95 -8.54 -2.64 -13.86
C MET A 95 -9.83 -1.82 -13.91
N HIS A 96 -10.63 -1.85 -12.85
CA HIS A 96 -11.86 -1.06 -12.78
C HIS A 96 -11.56 0.45 -12.81
N ILE A 97 -10.61 0.93 -12.01
CA ILE A 97 -10.21 2.35 -12.01
C ILE A 97 -9.82 2.83 -13.41
N GLN A 98 -9.14 1.98 -14.18
CA GLN A 98 -8.71 2.32 -15.54
C GLN A 98 -9.87 2.46 -16.53
N GLN A 99 -10.99 1.79 -16.30
CA GLN A 99 -12.19 1.88 -17.13
C GLN A 99 -13.03 3.11 -16.78
N SER A 100 -12.99 3.56 -15.52
CA SER A 100 -13.75 4.73 -15.04
C SER A 100 -13.10 6.08 -15.36
N THR A 101 -11.87 6.10 -15.90
CA THR A 101 -11.15 7.33 -16.29
C THR A 101 -11.17 7.58 -17.81
N CYS A 102 -12.12 6.95 -18.50
CA CYS A 102 -12.42 7.17 -19.91
C CYS A 102 -13.79 7.82 -20.04
#